data_AF-A0A7G9NVE5-F1
#
_entry.id   AF-A0A7G9NVE5-F1
#
_cell.length_a   1.000
_cell.length_b   1.000
_cell.length_c   1.000
_cell.angle_alpha   90.00
_cell.angle_beta   90.00
_cell.angle_gamma   90.00
#
_symmetry.space_group_name_H-M   'P 1'
#
loop_
_entity.id
_entity.type
_entity.pdbx_description
1 polymer ?
#
loop_
_entity_poly.entity_id
_entity_poly.type
_entity_poly.pdbx_seq_one_letter_code
_entity_poly.pdbx_strand_id
1 'polypeptide(L)'
;MRVMPAYDPLNPETDCFKPPAIPTEVCCLHCGCEYESYLIEWRVEQSDDGKQHGFWCCPTPGCDGRGFGFDILPTDPEYVGEDGEAMWSSDEDEADPDAEADALEPEFDDDPQVSAEWSDDDDDDLPFGDLSNPTNRMQGYFDDTSDDLPW
;
A
#
# COMPACT_ATOMS: atom_id res chain seq x y z
N MET A 1 6.27 6.88 -37.73
CA MET A 1 7.05 6.49 -36.54
C MET A 1 6.56 7.36 -35.40
N ARG A 2 5.88 6.78 -34.40
CA ARG A 2 5.39 7.53 -33.23
C ARG A 2 6.60 7.77 -32.34
N VAL A 3 7.06 9.01 -32.23
CA VAL A 3 8.14 9.38 -31.32
C VAL A 3 7.57 9.23 -29.91
N MET A 4 8.07 8.26 -29.14
CA MET A 4 7.77 8.24 -27.71
C MET A 4 8.47 9.44 -27.09
N PRO A 5 7.77 10.28 -26.31
CA PRO A 5 8.42 11.36 -25.60
C PRO A 5 9.54 10.77 -24.74
N ALA A 6 10.72 11.38 -24.79
CA ALA A 6 11.82 10.98 -23.92
C ALA A 6 11.38 11.18 -22.47
N TYR A 7 11.48 10.12 -21.66
CA TYR A 7 11.21 10.20 -20.23
C TYR A 7 12.24 11.13 -19.58
N ASP A 8 11.76 12.23 -18.99
CA ASP A 8 12.58 13.16 -18.22
C ASP A 8 12.32 12.92 -16.73
N PRO A 9 13.30 12.39 -15.96
CA PRO A 9 13.13 12.04 -14.55
C PRO A 9 12.89 13.26 -13.65
N LEU A 10 13.02 14.48 -14.16
CA LEU A 10 12.77 15.71 -13.41
C LEU A 10 11.42 16.35 -13.75
N ASN A 11 10.73 15.84 -14.76
CA ASN A 11 9.47 16.41 -15.23
C ASN A 11 8.28 15.64 -14.62
N PRO A 12 7.50 16.26 -13.70
CA PRO A 12 6.35 15.63 -13.07
C PRO A 12 5.28 15.18 -14.08
N GLU A 13 5.13 15.90 -15.20
CA GLU A 13 4.07 15.65 -16.17
C GLU A 13 4.27 14.37 -16.99
N THR A 14 5.53 13.95 -17.14
CA THR A 14 5.91 12.74 -17.87
C THR A 14 6.03 11.52 -16.96
N ASP A 15 5.86 11.70 -15.65
CA ASP A 15 5.91 10.61 -14.69
C ASP A 15 4.66 9.73 -14.78
N CYS A 16 4.86 8.41 -14.82
CA CYS A 16 3.76 7.44 -14.93
C CYS A 16 3.01 7.24 -13.60
N PHE A 17 3.59 7.66 -12.48
CA PHE A 17 2.99 7.62 -11.15
C PHE A 17 2.42 8.99 -10.75
N LYS A 18 2.12 9.86 -11.71
CA LYS A 18 1.45 11.12 -11.41
C LYS A 18 0.04 10.91 -10.84
N PRO A 19 -0.41 11.76 -9.92
CA PRO A 19 -1.77 11.69 -9.41
C PRO A 19 -2.80 11.82 -10.55
N PRO A 20 -3.99 11.21 -10.40
CA PRO A 20 -5.07 11.34 -11.37
C PRO A 20 -5.47 12.81 -11.54
N ALA A 21 -5.86 13.18 -12.76
CA ALA A 21 -6.29 14.56 -13.07
C ALA A 21 -7.60 14.93 -12.38
N ILE A 22 -8.45 13.94 -12.12
CA ILE A 22 -9.67 14.09 -11.34
C ILE A 22 -9.30 13.94 -9.86
N PRO A 23 -9.61 14.94 -9.00
CA PRO A 23 -9.43 14.84 -7.56
C PRO A 23 -10.07 13.56 -7.03
N THR A 24 -9.26 12.70 -6.43
CA THR A 24 -9.69 11.40 -5.90
C THR A 24 -9.08 11.25 -4.52
N GLU A 25 -9.80 10.63 -3.59
CA GLU A 25 -9.26 10.28 -2.28
C GLU A 25 -8.18 9.20 -2.44
N VAL A 26 -7.02 9.44 -1.83
CA VAL A 26 -5.88 8.53 -1.85
C VAL A 26 -5.36 8.32 -0.44
N CYS A 27 -4.76 7.16 -0.19
CA CYS A 27 -4.12 6.84 1.07
C CYS A 27 -2.61 6.69 0.87
N CYS A 28 -1.81 7.33 1.73
CA CYS A 28 -0.37 7.14 1.69
C CYS A 28 -0.01 5.76 2.26
N LEU A 29 0.80 4.99 1.52
CA LEU A 29 1.24 3.65 1.94
C LEU A 29 2.23 3.67 3.11
N HIS A 30 2.81 4.84 3.44
CA HIS A 30 3.77 4.99 4.54
C HIS A 30 3.12 5.42 5.85
N CYS A 31 2.32 6.50 5.84
CA CYS A 31 1.69 7.02 7.05
C CYS A 31 0.24 6.54 7.25
N GLY A 32 -0.39 5.95 6.22
CA GLY A 32 -1.78 5.52 6.26
C GLY A 32 -2.80 6.65 6.30
N CYS A 33 -2.38 7.91 6.14
CA CYS A 33 -3.29 9.04 6.11
C CYS A 33 -4.00 9.14 4.75
N GLU A 34 -5.30 9.42 4.80
CA GLU A 34 -6.15 9.71 3.66
C GLU A 34 -6.12 11.21 3.35
N TYR A 35 -6.01 11.54 2.07
CA TYR A 35 -6.02 12.92 1.57
C TYR A 35 -6.40 12.93 0.08
N GLU A 36 -6.74 14.09 -0.45
CA GLU A 36 -7.08 14.21 -1.87
C GLU A 36 -5.84 14.22 -2.77
N SER A 37 -5.92 13.59 -3.93
CA SER A 37 -4.80 13.39 -4.87
C SER A 37 -4.11 14.69 -5.32
N TYR A 38 -4.83 15.81 -5.35
CA TYR A 38 -4.26 17.11 -5.71
C TYR A 38 -3.29 17.68 -4.65
N LEU A 39 -3.30 17.14 -3.43
CA LEU A 39 -2.39 17.52 -2.34
C LEU A 39 -1.04 16.80 -2.44
N ILE A 40 -0.88 15.82 -3.33
CA ILE A 40 0.40 15.15 -3.54
C ILE A 40 1.41 16.13 -4.11
N GLU A 41 2.61 16.17 -3.53
CA GLU A 41 3.67 17.10 -3.93
C GLU A 41 4.74 16.39 -4.77
N TRP A 42 5.32 17.10 -5.74
CA TRP A 42 6.51 16.62 -6.45
C TRP A 42 7.77 17.10 -5.72
N ARG A 43 8.63 16.17 -5.34
CA ARG A 43 9.94 16.46 -4.74
C ARG A 43 11.06 15.86 -5.57
N VAL A 44 12.24 16.50 -5.53
CA VAL A 44 13.43 16.03 -6.25
C VAL A 44 14.48 15.62 -5.23
N GLU A 45 14.99 14.40 -5.37
CA GLU A 45 16.07 13.85 -4.54
C GLU A 45 17.27 13.47 -5.39
N GLN A 46 18.45 13.50 -4.79
CA GLN A 46 19.69 13.05 -5.40
C GLN A 46 19.94 11.58 -5.00
N SER A 47 19.99 10.69 -5.97
CA SER A 47 20.43 9.29 -5.76
C SER A 47 21.92 9.21 -5.44
N ASP A 48 22.35 8.06 -4.92
CA ASP A 48 23.75 7.73 -4.63
C ASP A 48 24.67 7.84 -5.86
N ASP A 49 24.14 7.61 -7.07
CA ASP A 49 24.84 7.82 -8.34
C ASP A 49 25.03 9.31 -8.72
N GLY A 50 24.62 10.24 -7.85
CA GLY A 50 24.67 11.69 -8.07
C GLY A 50 23.61 12.23 -9.03
N LYS A 51 22.75 11.37 -9.58
CA LYS A 51 21.64 11.73 -10.47
C LYS A 51 20.44 12.22 -9.66
N GLN A 52 19.79 13.27 -10.15
CA GLN A 52 18.55 13.77 -9.57
C GLN A 52 17.35 13.02 -10.17
N HIS A 53 16.41 12.64 -9.33
CA HIS A 53 15.14 12.04 -9.72
C HIS A 53 14.02 12.73 -8.95
N GLY A 54 12.94 13.07 -9.65
CA GLY A 54 11.73 13.53 -9.02
C GLY A 54 10.81 12.37 -8.68
N PHE A 55 10.02 12.54 -7.63
CA PHE A 55 8.99 11.59 -7.23
C PHE A 55 7.81 12.32 -6.57
N TRP A 56 6.64 11.71 -6.68
CA TRP A 56 5.43 12.16 -6.02
C TRP A 56 5.39 11.67 -4.57
N CYS A 57 5.14 12.57 -3.63
CA CYS A 57 5.19 12.29 -2.21
C CYS A 57 3.98 12.80 -1.41
N CYS A 58 3.72 12.13 -0.29
CA CYS A 58 2.70 12.51 0.68
C CYS A 58 2.92 13.93 1.22
N PRO A 59 1.85 14.75 1.36
CA PRO A 59 1.92 16.10 1.95
C PRO A 59 2.16 16.10 3.46
N THR A 60 2.04 14.96 4.13
CA THR A 60 2.14 14.87 5.59
C THR A 60 3.57 15.20 6.05
N PRO A 61 3.74 16.16 6.99
CA PRO A 61 5.05 16.49 7.53
C PRO A 61 5.73 15.29 8.17
N GLY A 62 6.98 15.02 7.79
CA GLY A 62 7.76 13.90 8.33
C GLY A 62 7.47 12.53 7.69
N CYS A 63 6.64 12.47 6.64
CA CYS A 63 6.46 11.28 5.84
C CYS A 63 7.32 11.37 4.56
N ASP A 64 8.20 10.38 4.36
CA ASP A 64 9.01 10.26 3.13
C ASP A 64 8.15 9.83 1.93
N GLY A 65 6.97 9.26 2.21
CA GLY A 65 5.77 9.33 1.38
C GLY A 65 5.87 8.76 -0.03
N ARG A 66 6.75 7.80 -0.28
CA ARG A 66 6.95 7.23 -1.63
C ARG A 66 5.86 6.23 -1.96
N GLY A 67 4.82 6.73 -2.61
CA GLY A 67 3.72 5.92 -3.09
C GLY A 67 2.43 6.11 -2.32
N PHE A 68 1.35 5.97 -3.07
CA PHE A 68 -0.01 6.16 -2.62
C PHE A 68 -0.87 5.08 -3.28
N GLY A 69 -1.83 4.56 -2.51
CA GLY A 69 -2.90 3.73 -3.02
C GLY A 69 -4.11 4.62 -3.30
N PHE A 70 -4.77 4.37 -4.41
CA PHE A 70 -6.13 4.84 -4.64
C PHE A 70 -7.05 3.63 -4.57
N ASP A 71 -8.22 3.81 -3.97
CA ASP A 71 -9.27 2.83 -4.16
C ASP A 71 -9.76 2.92 -5.61
N ILE A 72 -9.89 1.76 -6.26
CA ILE A 72 -10.35 1.67 -7.64
C ILE A 72 -11.88 1.83 -7.67
N LEU A 73 -12.55 1.57 -6.54
CA LEU A 73 -13.97 1.75 -6.39
C LEU A 73 -14.23 3.11 -5.75
N PRO A 74 -14.95 4.02 -6.42
CA PRO A 74 -15.36 5.29 -5.83
C PRO A 74 -16.26 5.00 -4.63
N THR A 75 -15.94 5.58 -3.48
CA THR A 75 -16.73 5.47 -2.25
C THR A 75 -18.01 6.29 -2.31
N ASP A 76 -18.10 7.24 -3.25
CA ASP A 76 -19.30 8.04 -3.50
C ASP A 76 -20.35 7.19 -4.25
N PRO A 77 -21.51 6.91 -3.63
CA PRO A 77 -22.61 6.21 -4.29
C PRO A 77 -23.22 6.98 -5.46
N GLU A 78 -23.02 8.31 -5.52
CA GLU A 78 -23.45 9.17 -6.62
C GLU A 78 -22.37 9.32 -7.72
N TYR A 79 -21.26 8.57 -7.65
CA TYR A 79 -20.19 8.66 -8.64
C TYR A 79 -20.68 8.29 -10.05
N VAL A 80 -20.42 9.20 -10.99
CA VAL A 80 -20.68 9.04 -12.42
C VAL A 80 -19.36 9.05 -13.17
N GLY A 81 -19.13 8.00 -13.97
CA GLY A 81 -17.92 7.83 -14.78
C GLY A 81 -17.82 8.85 -15.93
N GLU A 82 -16.69 8.83 -16.64
CA GLU A 82 -16.43 9.73 -17.79
C GLU A 82 -17.39 9.49 -18.97
N ASP A 83 -17.96 8.29 -19.05
CA ASP A 83 -19.01 7.88 -19.98
C ASP A 83 -20.42 8.35 -19.57
N GLY A 84 -20.57 8.91 -18.37
CA GLY A 84 -21.86 9.33 -17.83
C GLY A 84 -22.66 8.21 -17.16
N GLU A 85 -22.08 7.01 -17.01
CA GLU A 85 -22.76 5.89 -16.34
C GLU A 85 -22.47 5.90 -14.84
N ALA A 86 -23.51 5.69 -14.03
CA ALA A 86 -23.36 5.54 -12.59
C ALA A 86 -22.70 4.19 -12.30
N MET A 87 -21.68 4.17 -11.45
CA MET A 87 -20.99 2.92 -11.10
C MET A 87 -21.85 2.01 -10.20
N TRP A 88 -22.78 2.62 -9.45
CA TRP A 88 -23.69 1.92 -8.56
C TRP A 88 -25.09 1.86 -9.21
N SER A 89 -25.48 0.70 -9.73
CA SER A 89 -26.87 0.45 -10.12
C SER A 89 -27.69 0.17 -8.87
N SER A 90 -28.60 1.07 -8.50
CA SER A 90 -29.62 0.75 -7.49
C SER A 90 -30.57 -0.27 -8.11
N ASP A 91 -30.41 -1.54 -7.72
CA ASP A 91 -31.26 -2.67 -8.11
C ASP A 91 -32.64 -2.53 -7.42
N GLU A 92 -33.39 -1.48 -7.77
CA GLU A 92 -34.69 -1.17 -7.16
C GLU A 92 -35.89 -1.47 -8.07
N ASP A 93 -35.73 -2.17 -9.19
CA ASP A 93 -36.89 -2.50 -10.05
C ASP A 93 -36.70 -3.75 -10.94
N GLU A 94 -36.28 -4.88 -10.38
CA GLU A 94 -36.52 -6.19 -11.01
C GLU A 94 -37.29 -7.11 -10.03
N ALA A 95 -38.53 -6.70 -9.73
CA ALA A 95 -39.52 -7.63 -9.19
C ALA A 95 -39.83 -8.69 -10.26
N ASP A 96 -39.07 -9.79 -10.27
CA ASP A 96 -39.35 -10.98 -11.07
C ASP A 96 -40.73 -11.54 -10.68
N PRO A 97 -41.75 -11.46 -11.56
CA PRO A 97 -43.08 -11.98 -11.26
C PRO A 97 -43.19 -13.50 -11.42
N ASP A 98 -42.11 -14.22 -11.73
CA ASP A 98 -42.12 -15.65 -12.04
C ASP A 98 -41.34 -16.51 -11.03
N ALA A 99 -41.30 -16.08 -9.76
CA ALA A 99 -40.85 -16.90 -8.63
C ALA A 99 -41.87 -18.00 -8.29
N GLU A 100 -42.12 -18.89 -9.24
CA GLU A 100 -42.73 -20.20 -9.02
C GLU A 100 -41.69 -21.03 -8.24
N ALA A 101 -41.85 -21.08 -6.92
CA ALA A 101 -40.99 -21.81 -6.00
C ALA A 101 -41.02 -23.33 -6.29
N ASP A 102 -40.14 -23.80 -7.18
CA ASP A 102 -39.81 -25.22 -7.30
C ASP A 102 -38.64 -25.53 -6.37
N ALA A 103 -39.01 -26.02 -5.18
CA ALA A 103 -38.09 -26.49 -4.17
C ALA A 103 -37.38 -27.77 -4.65
N LEU A 104 -36.28 -27.61 -5.37
CA LEU A 104 -35.32 -28.69 -5.58
C LEU A 104 -34.30 -28.62 -4.44
N GLU A 105 -34.51 -29.47 -3.44
CA GLU A 105 -33.52 -29.73 -2.39
C GLU A 105 -32.23 -30.25 -3.03
N PRO A 106 -31.08 -29.56 -2.91
CA PRO A 106 -29.82 -30.15 -3.31
C PRO A 106 -29.43 -31.22 -2.28
N GLU A 107 -29.57 -32.49 -2.68
CA GLU A 107 -28.98 -33.61 -1.94
C GLU A 107 -27.45 -33.46 -2.00
N PHE A 108 -26.89 -32.84 -0.95
CA PHE A 108 -25.46 -32.73 -0.75
C PHE A 108 -24.93 -34.12 -0.39
N ASP A 109 -24.36 -34.82 -1.37
CA ASP A 109 -23.61 -36.05 -1.16
C ASP A 109 -22.37 -35.71 -0.31
N ASP A 110 -22.43 -36.11 0.96
CA ASP A 110 -21.38 -36.02 1.95
C ASP A 110 -20.23 -36.95 1.52
N ASP A 111 -19.22 -36.40 0.82
CA ASP A 111 -17.96 -37.13 0.55
C ASP A 111 -16.96 -36.89 1.70
N PRO A 112 -16.64 -37.91 2.51
CA PRO A 112 -15.74 -37.74 3.65
C PRO A 112 -14.25 -37.77 3.24
N GLN A 113 -13.62 -36.64 3.53
CA GLN A 113 -12.24 -36.49 4.04
C GLN A 113 -11.06 -36.76 3.10
N VAL A 114 -10.54 -35.68 2.50
CA VAL A 114 -9.09 -35.55 2.29
C VAL A 114 -8.47 -34.94 3.54
N SER A 115 -7.96 -35.81 4.42
CA SER A 115 -7.01 -35.40 5.46
C SER A 115 -5.71 -35.00 4.78
N ALA A 116 -5.59 -33.75 4.36
CA ALA A 116 -4.31 -33.16 4.05
C ALA A 116 -3.54 -33.02 5.37
N GLU A 117 -2.69 -33.99 5.61
CA GLU A 117 -1.57 -33.96 6.55
C GLU A 117 -0.68 -32.74 6.25
N TRP A 118 -0.93 -31.64 6.96
CA TRP A 118 0.02 -30.54 7.05
C TRP A 118 1.10 -30.99 8.03
N SER A 119 2.22 -31.48 7.49
CA SER A 119 3.42 -31.72 8.28
C SER A 119 3.93 -30.37 8.78
N ASP A 120 3.76 -30.12 10.08
CA ASP A 120 4.56 -29.18 10.87
C ASP A 120 6.03 -29.64 10.78
N ASP A 121 6.78 -29.04 9.85
CA ASP A 121 8.24 -29.11 9.80
C ASP A 121 8.78 -27.89 10.56
N ASP A 122 8.79 -28.01 11.88
CA ASP A 122 9.49 -27.13 12.81
C ASP A 122 10.81 -27.83 13.18
N ASP A 123 11.92 -27.41 12.56
CA ASP A 123 13.27 -27.66 13.07
C ASP A 123 14.18 -26.49 12.65
N ASP A 124 13.94 -25.36 13.31
CA ASP A 124 14.84 -24.22 13.40
C ASP A 124 15.95 -24.57 14.43
N ASP A 125 16.90 -25.43 14.05
CA ASP A 125 18.14 -25.71 14.81
C ASP A 125 19.35 -25.18 14.02
N LEU A 126 19.58 -23.87 14.09
CA LEU A 126 20.88 -23.29 13.72
C LEU A 126 21.71 -23.04 14.99
N PRO A 127 22.86 -23.72 15.15
CA PRO A 127 23.62 -23.73 16.38
C PRO A 127 24.29 -22.38 16.67
N PHE A 128 24.06 -21.91 17.89
CA PHE A 128 24.94 -20.99 18.61
C PHE A 128 26.40 -21.45 18.54
N GLY A 129 27.27 -20.57 18.04
CA GLY A 129 28.66 -20.47 18.46
C GLY A 129 29.70 -20.50 17.34
N ASP A 130 30.40 -19.38 17.15
CA ASP A 130 31.80 -19.36 17.60
C ASP A 130 32.32 -17.93 17.85
N LEU A 131 32.68 -17.74 19.10
CA LEU A 131 33.31 -16.56 19.68
C LEU A 131 34.83 -16.60 19.40
N SER A 132 35.22 -16.43 18.14
CA SER A 132 36.64 -16.37 17.79
C SER A 132 36.94 -15.31 16.72
N ASN A 133 36.70 -14.02 17.04
CA ASN A 133 37.59 -12.99 16.50
C ASN A 133 37.85 -11.86 17.51
N PRO A 134 39.10 -11.71 18.00
CA PRO A 134 39.46 -10.81 19.10
C PRO A 134 39.84 -9.42 18.57
N THR A 135 38.86 -8.53 18.45
CA THR A 135 39.11 -7.07 18.35
C THR A 135 38.27 -6.32 19.37
N ASN A 136 38.42 -6.73 20.63
CA ASN A 136 38.25 -5.83 21.75
C ASN A 136 39.27 -4.69 21.62
N ARG A 137 38.80 -3.50 21.25
CA ARG A 137 39.51 -2.24 21.48
C ARG A 137 38.54 -1.23 22.12
N MET A 138 38.33 -1.42 23.41
CA MET A 138 38.70 -0.44 24.47
C MET A 138 38.26 1.03 24.29
N GLN A 139 37.55 1.52 25.32
CA GLN A 139 37.25 2.92 25.73
C GLN A 139 35.90 3.47 25.26
N GLY A 140 34.94 3.84 26.11
CA GLY A 140 34.81 3.96 27.58
C GLY A 140 33.31 4.25 27.87
N TYR A 141 32.68 3.73 28.93
CA TYR A 141 32.79 4.18 30.32
C TYR A 141 33.07 5.68 30.46
N PHE A 142 32.00 6.47 30.31
CA PHE A 142 31.83 7.68 31.10
C PHE A 142 30.65 7.43 32.04
N ASP A 143 31.02 7.23 33.30
CA ASP A 143 30.23 7.40 34.51
C ASP A 143 29.88 8.89 34.69
N ASP A 144 29.07 9.20 35.71
CA ASP A 144 28.80 10.55 36.23
C ASP A 144 27.74 11.35 35.42
N THR A 145 26.56 11.76 35.90
CA THR A 145 26.09 12.09 37.26
C THR A 145 24.54 12.15 37.19
N SER A 146 23.79 11.38 37.99
CA SER A 146 23.10 11.87 39.20
C SER A 146 23.17 13.37 39.45
N ASP A 147 22.10 14.09 39.14
CA ASP A 147 21.60 15.24 39.92
C ASP A 147 20.12 15.46 39.51
N ASP A 148 19.18 14.94 40.28
CA ASP A 148 18.47 15.64 41.38
C ASP A 148 17.32 16.55 40.88
N LEU A 149 16.17 15.90 40.63
CA LEU A 149 14.80 16.30 41.00
C LEU A 149 14.42 17.83 40.89
N PRO A 150 13.36 18.34 41.56
CA PRO A 150 12.13 18.67 40.83
C PRO A 150 11.57 20.09 41.13
N TRP A 151 11.12 20.84 40.13
CA TRP A 151 9.93 21.72 40.24
C TRP A 151 9.45 22.17 38.85
#